data_AF-A0A8F4KJ52-F1
#
_entry.id   AF-A0A8F4KJ52-F1
#
_cell.length_a   1.000
_cell.length_b   1.000
_cell.length_c   1.000
_cell.angle_alpha   90.00
_cell.angle_beta   90.00
_cell.angle_gamma   90.00
#
_symmetry.space_group_name_H-M   'P 1'
#
loop_
_entity.id
_entity.type
_entity.pdbx_description
1 polymer ?
#
loop_
_entity_poly.entity_id
_entity_poly.type
_entity_poly.pdbx_seq_one_letter_code
_entity_poly.pdbx_strand_id
1 'polypeptide(L)'
;MVEEMVVEHLRAMPGHEWTRQIHSCKVSDPLQPPWGRSYRLVEWTMKHAPESSRRVVPAESTPLEIAQAVVSHVPGRRFCQQAD
;
A
#
# COMPACT_ATOMS: atom_id res chain seq x y z
N MET A 1 12.92 8.42 -4.26
CA MET A 1 11.80 7.96 -5.13
C MET A 1 10.48 8.02 -4.37
N VAL A 2 9.31 8.04 -5.02
CA VAL A 2 7.99 8.15 -4.33
C VAL A 2 7.83 7.10 -3.23
N GLU A 3 8.28 5.88 -3.47
CA GLU A 3 8.23 4.76 -2.51
C GLU A 3 9.00 5.04 -1.21
N GLU A 4 10.18 5.64 -1.30
CA GLU A 4 10.99 5.98 -0.11
C GLU A 4 10.28 7.01 0.76
N MET A 5 9.70 8.05 0.14
CA MET A 5 8.92 9.07 0.86
C MET A 5 7.67 8.49 1.52
N VAL A 6 6.98 7.56 0.84
CA VAL A 6 5.85 6.83 1.42
C VAL A 6 6.30 6.04 2.65
N VAL A 7 7.41 5.32 2.56
CA VAL A 7 7.96 4.53 3.68
C VAL A 7 8.39 5.43 4.84
N GLU A 8 8.99 6.58 4.56
CA GLU A 8 9.34 7.58 5.59
C GLU A 8 8.09 8.07 6.33
N HIS A 9 7.04 8.48 5.59
CA HIS A 9 5.78 8.89 6.20
C HIS A 9 5.15 7.75 7.02
N LEU A 10 5.14 6.52 6.50
CA LEU A 10 4.61 5.35 7.21
C LEU A 10 5.32 5.11 8.54
N ARG A 11 6.66 5.21 8.57
CA ARG A 11 7.46 5.02 9.79
C ARG A 11 7.30 6.17 10.79
N ALA A 12 7.00 7.37 10.31
CA ALA A 12 6.78 8.56 11.12
C ALA A 12 5.35 8.68 11.68
N MET A 13 4.38 7.89 11.20
CA MET A 13 3.00 7.97 11.66
C MET A 13 2.82 7.47 13.10
N PRO A 14 2.27 8.30 14.00
CA PRO A 14 1.98 7.89 15.37
C PRO A 14 0.83 6.89 15.42
N GLY A 15 0.83 5.98 16.40
CA GLY A 15 -0.25 5.00 16.61
C GLY A 15 -0.27 3.84 15.60
N HIS A 16 0.64 3.81 14.63
CA HIS A 16 0.71 2.78 13.60
C HIS A 16 2.06 2.04 13.66
N GLU A 17 2.48 1.56 14.83
CA GLU A 17 3.81 0.94 15.02
C GLU A 17 4.07 -0.26 14.10
N TRP A 18 3.01 -0.94 13.66
CA TRP A 18 3.11 -2.04 12.71
C TRP A 18 3.73 -1.62 11.37
N THR A 19 3.65 -0.35 10.97
CA THR A 19 4.22 0.12 9.70
C THR A 19 5.74 -0.04 9.65
N ARG A 20 6.41 -0.11 10.81
CA ARG A 20 7.84 -0.43 10.90
C ARG A 20 8.16 -1.88 10.50
N GLN A 21 7.15 -2.74 10.46
CA GLN A 21 7.25 -4.13 10.01
C GLN A 21 7.03 -4.27 8.50
N ILE A 22 6.70 -3.18 7.79
CA ILE A 22 6.66 -3.19 6.32
C ILE A 22 8.07 -3.50 5.81
N HIS A 23 8.17 -4.58 5.05
CA HIS A 23 9.42 -5.03 4.45
C HIS A 23 9.66 -4.33 3.11
N SER A 24 8.63 -4.23 2.27
CA SER A 24 8.68 -3.51 1.02
C SER A 24 7.36 -2.76 0.78
N CYS A 25 7.44 -1.61 0.12
CA CYS A 25 6.29 -0.83 -0.33
C CYS A 25 6.59 -0.34 -1.74
N LYS A 26 5.78 -0.76 -2.71
CA LYS A 26 5.91 -0.40 -4.11
C LYS A 26 4.73 0.45 -4.56
N VAL A 27 5.01 1.42 -5.42
CA VAL A 27 3.98 2.30 -6.00
C VAL A 27 4.14 2.24 -7.51
N SER A 28 3.09 1.79 -8.21
CA SER A 28 3.12 1.75 -9.66
C SER A 28 3.19 3.15 -10.27
N ASP A 29 3.55 3.20 -11.55
CA ASP A 29 3.23 4.34 -12.39
C ASP A 29 1.71 4.56 -12.48
N PRO A 30 1.26 5.78 -12.81
CA PRO A 30 -0.15 6.04 -13.10
C PRO A 30 -0.70 5.11 -14.19
N LEU A 31 -1.77 4.40 -13.86
CA LEU A 31 -2.54 3.57 -14.78
C LEU A 31 -3.78 4.33 -15.22
N GLN A 32 -4.01 4.39 -16.54
CA GLN A 32 -5.20 4.98 -17.14
C GLN A 32 -6.18 3.86 -17.55
N PRO A 33 -7.30 3.66 -16.84
CA PRO A 33 -8.32 2.70 -17.26
C PRO A 33 -9.10 3.23 -18.49
N PRO A 34 -9.81 2.35 -19.23
CA PRO A 34 -10.63 2.76 -20.37
C PRO A 34 -11.73 3.76 -20.01
N TRP A 35 -12.21 3.73 -18.76
CA TRP A 35 -13.15 4.69 -18.20
C TRP A 35 -12.78 5.01 -16.75
N GLY A 36 -13.12 6.23 -16.31
CA GLY A 36 -12.85 6.69 -14.95
C GLY A 36 -11.53 7.46 -14.80
N ARG A 37 -11.13 7.68 -13.56
CA ARG A 37 -9.94 8.46 -13.21
C ARG A 37 -8.69 7.58 -13.23
N SER A 38 -7.54 8.17 -13.53
CA SER A 38 -6.24 7.52 -13.38
C SER A 38 -5.98 7.16 -11.91
N TYR A 39 -5.24 6.08 -11.71
CA TYR A 39 -4.92 5.59 -10.37
C TYR A 39 -3.49 5.04 -10.31
N ARG A 40 -2.99 4.80 -9.11
CA ARG A 40 -1.78 4.01 -8.84
C ARG A 40 -2.15 2.80 -8.00
N LEU A 41 -1.41 1.71 -8.19
CA LEU A 41 -1.46 0.54 -7.33
C LEU A 41 -0.34 0.62 -6.30
N VAL A 42 -0.71 0.55 -5.02
CA VAL A 42 0.22 0.49 -3.90
C VAL A 42 0.22 -0.95 -3.40
N GLU A 43 1.39 -1.57 -3.36
CA GLU A 43 1.59 -2.94 -2.85
C GLU A 43 2.60 -2.92 -1.72
N TRP A 44 2.31 -3.59 -0.60
CA TRP A 44 3.28 -3.74 0.48
C TRP A 44 3.29 -5.14 1.07
N THR A 45 4.44 -5.52 1.60
CA THR A 45 4.64 -6.79 2.31
C THR A 45 5.12 -6.52 3.73
N MET A 46 4.84 -7.46 4.63
CA MET A 46 5.34 -7.41 6.01
C MET A 46 6.49 -8.39 6.19
N LYS A 47 7.45 -8.10 7.07
CA LYS A 47 8.62 -8.96 7.33
C LYS A 47 8.28 -10.42 7.67
N HIS A 48 7.13 -10.64 8.31
CA HIS A 48 6.70 -11.95 8.80
C HIS A 48 5.36 -12.41 8.21
N ALA A 49 4.90 -11.78 7.12
CA ALA A 49 3.71 -12.23 6.40
C ALA A 49 4.08 -12.49 4.93
N PRO A 50 3.86 -13.71 4.43
CA PRO A 50 4.22 -14.06 3.05
C PRO A 50 3.32 -13.36 2.01
N GLU A 51 2.19 -12.81 2.44
CA GLU A 51 1.19 -12.24 1.55
C GLU A 51 1.39 -10.73 1.36
N SER A 52 1.22 -10.27 0.12
CA SER A 52 1.17 -8.85 -0.17
C SER A 52 -0.22 -8.27 0.08
N SER A 53 -0.25 -7.08 0.66
CA SER A 53 -1.42 -6.22 0.75
C SER A 53 -1.39 -5.23 -0.40
N ARG A 54 -2.57 -4.85 -0.90
CA ARG A 54 -2.71 -3.96 -2.06
C ARG A 54 -3.81 -2.95 -1.82
N ARG A 55 -3.59 -1.73 -2.32
CA ARG A 55 -4.60 -0.67 -2.33
C ARG A 55 -4.46 0.20 -3.57
N VAL A 56 -5.61 0.57 -4.15
CA VAL A 56 -5.69 1.55 -5.23
C VAL A 56 -5.84 2.95 -4.63
N VAL A 57 -5.12 3.92 -5.20
CA VAL A 57 -5.15 5.34 -4.83
C VAL A 57 -5.25 6.20 -6.10
N PRO A 58 -5.80 7.42 -6.05
CA PRO A 58 -5.74 8.37 -7.17
C PRO A 58 -4.31 8.58 -7.69
N ALA A 59 -4.16 8.81 -8.99
CA ALA A 59 -2.82 8.93 -9.59
C ALA A 59 -2.04 10.15 -9.12
N GLU A 60 -2.76 11.20 -8.74
CA GLU A 60 -2.24 12.46 -8.20
C GLU A 60 -1.94 12.42 -6.70
N SER A 61 -2.22 11.31 -6.01
CA SER A 61 -1.99 11.21 -4.57
C SER A 61 -0.52 11.46 -4.21
N THR A 62 -0.34 12.32 -3.23
CA THR A 62 0.97 12.62 -2.64
C THR A 62 1.48 11.43 -1.83
N PRO A 63 2.81 11.35 -1.55
CA PRO A 63 3.36 10.29 -0.71
C PRO A 63 2.70 10.18 0.67
N LEU A 64 2.31 11.30 1.27
CA LEU A 64 1.62 11.33 2.56
C LEU A 64 0.20 10.74 2.46
N GLU A 65 -0.57 11.12 1.44
CA GLU A 65 -1.92 10.57 1.21
C GLU A 65 -1.87 9.07 0.92
N ILE A 66 -0.85 8.62 0.19
CA ILE A 66 -0.60 7.18 -0.03
C ILE A 66 -0.34 6.47 1.30
N ALA A 67 0.54 7.01 2.15
CA ALA A 67 0.81 6.44 3.47
C ALA A 67 -0.47 6.39 4.33
N GLN A 68 -1.30 7.44 4.30
CA GLN A 68 -2.58 7.50 5.00
C GLN A 68 -3.54 6.41 4.50
N ALA A 69 -3.58 6.20 3.19
CA ALA A 69 -4.40 5.16 2.56
C ALA A 69 -3.95 3.74 2.96
N VAL A 70 -2.64 3.52 3.09
CA VAL A 70 -2.05 2.26 3.57
C VAL A 70 -2.40 2.01 5.03
N VAL A 71 -2.24 2.99 5.92
CA VAL A 71 -2.57 2.78 7.35
C VAL A 71 -4.07 2.62 7.61
N SER A 72 -4.90 3.22 6.75
CA SER A 72 -6.36 3.09 6.78
C SER A 72 -6.85 1.84 6.03
N HIS A 73 -5.95 0.97 5.59
CA HIS A 73 -6.34 -0.28 4.95
C HIS A 73 -6.91 -1.25 5.98
N VAL A 74 -8.17 -1.63 5.78
CA VAL A 74 -8.80 -2.73 6.50
C VAL A 74 -8.78 -3.95 5.57
N PRO A 75 -8.05 -5.02 5.91
CA PRO A 75 -8.05 -6.24 5.12
C PRO A 75 -9.47 -6.81 4.97
N GLY A 76 -9.84 -7.14 3.73
CA GLY A 76 -11.10 -7.83 3.44
C GLY A 76 -11.02 -9.33 3.77
N ARG A 77 -12.13 -10.05 3.54
CA ARG A 77 -12.13 -11.52 3.59
C ARG A 77 -11.19 -12.06 2.50
N ARG A 78 -10.36 -13.02 2.88
CA ARG A 78 -9.45 -13.71 1.95
C ARG A 78 -9.99 -15.10 1.68
N PHE A 79 -9.98 -15.50 0.41
CA PHE A 79 -10.24 -16.88 0.02
C PHE A 79 -8.89 -17.57 -0.11
N CYS A 80 -8.48 -18.30 0.91
CA CYS A 80 -7.29 -19.13 0.84
C CYS A 80 -7.69 -20.45 0.17
N GLN A 81 -7.11 -20.77 -0.99
CA GLN A 81 -7.10 -22.17 -1.43
C GLN A 81 -6.21 -22.92 -0.45
N GLN A 82 -6.77 -23.92 0.22
CA GLN A 82 -5.99 -24.80 1.08
C GLN A 82 -5.01 -25.53 0.16
N ALA A 83 -3.71 -25.31 0.34
CA ALA A 83 -2.71 -26.09 -0.36
C ALA A 83 -2.75 -27.51 0.23
N ASP A 84 -2.99 -28.51 -0.64
CA ASP A 84 -2.89 -29.94 -0.32
C ASP A 84 -1.46 -30.33 0.10
#